data_AF-U2EQ07-F1
#
_entry.id   AF-U2EQ07-F1
#
_cell.length_a   1.000
_cell.length_b   1.000
_cell.length_c   1.000
_cell.angle_alpha   90.00
_cell.angle_beta   90.00
_cell.angle_gamma   90.00
#
_symmetry.space_group_name_H-M   'P 1'
#
loop_
_entity.id
_entity.type
_entity.pdbx_description
1 polymer ?
#
loop_
_entity_poly.entity_id
_entity_poly.type
_entity_poly.pdbx_seq_one_letter_code
_entity_poly.pdbx_strand_id
1 'polypeptide(L)'
;MNISKKKVILGALLLIIIWTGNIVYYKAHQLKEPIFIKHFYDIKQGMKGFGLYYISNINDKDEIIRITFPELDEDIAEFHVNDRNTDRRYYKLNEIYVTTNSDTSDKYKNKLITKAEVQFVSGRVIKADIGKIYLYDSEDNQTPALKSNYVSSGSDNTGSARLIADKDINITGVSFKFPELINKGIKLTINNEDIKNIKFPLIIKNGEEVRVNYYFNFDKDNLENNIYNLSADILTEDASGVKGYSSIYMNYIKQFPDQYNIKSMLSKGDK
;
A
#
# COMPACT_ATOMS: atom_id res chain seq x y z
N MET A 1 -38.35 12.87 46.84
CA MET A 1 -37.44 11.71 46.87
C MET A 1 -36.18 12.10 47.64
N ASN A 2 -36.02 11.69 48.90
CA ASN A 2 -34.83 12.04 49.71
C ASN A 2 -33.68 11.08 49.39
N ILE A 3 -32.75 11.51 48.54
CA ILE A 3 -31.53 10.74 48.28
C ILE A 3 -30.64 10.85 49.52
N SER A 4 -30.33 9.71 50.15
CA SER A 4 -29.45 9.69 51.32
C SER A 4 -28.04 10.18 50.95
N LYS A 5 -27.43 11.04 51.79
CA LYS A 5 -26.06 11.56 51.59
C LYS A 5 -25.03 10.46 51.25
N LYS A 6 -25.14 9.28 51.87
CA LYS A 6 -24.28 8.11 51.58
C LYS A 6 -24.38 7.62 50.13
N LYS A 7 -25.58 7.61 49.55
CA LYS A 7 -25.80 7.25 48.14
C LYS A 7 -25.22 8.30 47.19
N VAL A 8 -25.31 9.58 47.55
CA VAL A 8 -24.68 10.68 46.78
C VAL A 8 -23.16 10.52 46.78
N ILE A 9 -22.55 10.27 47.94
CA ILE A 9 -21.09 10.06 48.07
C ILE A 9 -20.64 8.83 47.28
N LEU A 10 -21.36 7.70 47.41
CA LEU A 10 -21.03 6.48 46.66
C LEU A 10 -21.14 6.71 45.14
N GLY A 11 -22.19 7.41 44.69
CA GLY A 11 -22.35 7.78 43.28
C GLY A 11 -21.20 8.67 42.79
N ALA A 12 -20.79 9.66 43.58
CA ALA A 12 -19.66 10.52 43.24
C ALA A 12 -18.33 9.74 43.15
N LEU A 13 -18.08 8.81 44.08
CA LEU A 13 -16.89 7.95 44.05
C LEU A 13 -16.88 7.05 42.81
N LEU A 14 -18.01 6.44 42.46
CA LEU A 14 -18.12 5.62 41.25
C LEU A 14 -17.86 6.44 39.99
N LEU A 15 -18.38 7.67 39.91
CA LEU A 15 -18.10 8.58 38.79
C LEU A 15 -16.61 8.90 38.68
N ILE A 16 -15.93 9.20 39.81
CA ILE A 16 -14.48 9.46 39.82
C ILE A 16 -13.70 8.24 39.31
N ILE A 17 -14.07 7.03 39.75
CA ILE A 17 -13.43 5.79 39.30
C ILE A 17 -13.63 5.58 37.79
N ILE A 18 -14.86 5.78 37.29
CA ILE A 18 -15.17 5.62 35.86
C ILE A 18 -14.39 6.64 35.02
N TRP A 19 -14.37 7.91 35.44
CA TRP A 19 -13.62 8.95 34.75
C TRP A 19 -12.12 8.68 34.73
N THR A 20 -11.56 8.30 35.89
CA THR A 20 -10.13 7.99 36.00
C THR A 20 -9.77 6.78 35.15
N GLY A 21 -10.57 5.71 35.22
CA GLY A 21 -10.40 4.51 34.39
C GLY A 21 -10.44 4.85 32.90
N ASN A 22 -11.37 5.69 32.46
CA ASN A 22 -11.48 6.11 31.07
C ASN A 22 -10.26 6.94 30.63
N ILE A 23 -9.78 7.87 31.46
CA ILE A 23 -8.57 8.67 31.16
C ILE A 23 -7.34 7.77 31.05
N VAL A 24 -7.16 6.83 31.99
CA VAL A 24 -6.04 5.87 31.97
C VAL A 24 -6.13 5.00 30.72
N TYR A 25 -7.32 4.49 30.40
CA TYR A 25 -7.56 3.69 29.21
C TYR A 25 -7.24 4.47 27.92
N TYR A 26 -7.70 5.71 27.80
CA TYR A 26 -7.38 6.58 26.67
C TYR A 26 -5.87 6.83 26.53
N LYS A 27 -5.18 7.14 27.64
CA LYS A 27 -3.73 7.37 27.65
C LYS A 27 -2.93 6.12 27.27
N ALA A 28 -3.39 4.94 27.68
CA ALA A 28 -2.76 3.67 27.31
C ALA A 28 -2.86 3.35 25.81
N HIS A 29 -3.80 3.98 25.09
CA HIS A 29 -3.97 3.86 23.64
C HIS A 29 -3.38 5.07 22.88
N GLN A 30 -2.55 5.90 23.51
CA GLN A 30 -1.82 6.93 22.77
C GLN A 30 -0.51 6.37 22.22
N LEU A 31 -0.26 6.62 20.95
CA LEU A 31 1.03 6.38 20.32
C LEU A 31 2.06 7.38 20.85
N LYS A 32 3.26 6.91 21.16
CA LYS A 32 4.40 7.80 21.45
C LYS A 32 4.86 8.52 20.19
N GLU A 33 4.87 7.81 19.06
CA GLU A 33 5.27 8.31 17.76
C GLU A 33 4.28 7.81 16.68
N PRO A 34 4.08 8.57 15.59
CA PRO A 34 3.32 8.10 14.44
C PRO A 34 3.90 6.81 13.86
N ILE A 35 3.04 5.90 13.45
CA ILE A 35 3.42 4.63 12.82
C ILE A 35 3.34 4.79 11.31
N PHE A 36 4.48 4.81 10.64
CA PHE A 36 4.54 4.79 9.18
C PHE A 36 4.25 3.38 8.68
N ILE A 37 3.31 3.27 7.75
CA ILE A 37 2.97 2.00 7.11
C ILE A 37 4.05 1.67 6.07
N LYS A 38 4.33 0.38 5.89
CA LYS A 38 5.23 -0.05 4.81
C LYS A 38 4.46 -0.16 3.50
N HIS A 39 5.05 0.36 2.44
CA HIS A 39 4.49 0.43 1.10
C HIS A 39 5.32 -0.45 0.17
N PHE A 40 4.64 -1.26 -0.64
CA PHE A 40 5.25 -2.07 -1.70
C PHE A 40 4.68 -1.59 -3.01
N TYR A 41 5.39 -0.66 -3.65
CA TYR A 41 4.94 0.04 -4.85
C TYR A 41 5.88 -0.20 -6.02
N ASP A 42 5.34 -0.44 -7.21
CA ASP A 42 6.06 -0.29 -8.47
C ASP A 42 5.49 0.87 -9.27
N ILE A 43 6.20 1.99 -9.25
CA ILE A 43 5.73 3.24 -9.83
C ILE A 43 6.44 3.45 -11.16
N LYS A 44 5.67 3.39 -12.23
CA LYS A 44 6.13 3.71 -13.58
C LYS A 44 6.40 5.21 -13.71
N GLN A 45 7.49 5.57 -14.39
CA GLN A 45 7.80 6.95 -14.75
C GLN A 45 6.65 7.58 -15.56
N GLY A 46 6.31 8.83 -15.27
CA GLY A 46 5.14 9.52 -15.83
C GLY A 46 3.91 9.50 -14.90
N MET A 47 3.94 8.73 -13.81
CA MET A 47 2.97 8.89 -12.73
C MET A 47 3.26 10.19 -11.95
N LYS A 48 2.20 10.94 -11.62
CA LYS A 48 2.31 12.27 -10.98
C LYS A 48 2.74 12.23 -9.51
N GLY A 49 2.74 11.06 -8.87
CA GLY A 49 3.06 10.92 -7.46
C GLY A 49 2.53 9.64 -6.83
N PHE A 50 2.74 9.51 -5.52
CA PHE A 50 2.29 8.38 -4.71
C PHE A 50 1.96 8.77 -3.27
N GLY A 51 1.01 8.06 -2.67
CA GLY A 51 0.60 8.27 -1.27
C GLY A 51 1.40 7.40 -0.30
N LEU A 52 2.02 8.02 0.70
CA LEU A 52 2.58 7.36 1.88
C LEU A 52 1.60 7.51 3.05
N TYR A 53 1.28 6.41 3.70
CA TYR A 53 0.30 6.38 4.79
C TYR A 53 0.98 6.23 6.15
N TYR A 54 0.45 6.94 7.14
CA TYR A 54 0.87 6.81 8.53
C TYR A 54 -0.30 6.98 9.50
N ILE A 55 -0.22 6.28 10.63
CA ILE A 55 -1.21 6.33 11.71
C ILE A 55 -0.67 7.23 12.81
N SER A 56 -1.47 8.21 13.22
CA SER A 56 -1.15 9.10 14.35
C SER A 56 -2.31 9.13 15.34
N ASN A 57 -2.07 9.73 16.51
CA ASN A 57 -3.14 9.97 17.47
C ASN A 57 -4.20 10.90 16.87
N ILE A 58 -5.47 10.65 17.20
CA ILE A 58 -6.62 11.42 16.67
C ILE A 58 -6.49 12.93 16.91
N ASN A 59 -5.88 13.32 18.02
CA ASN A 59 -5.69 14.70 18.45
C ASN A 59 -4.27 15.24 18.16
N ASP A 60 -3.48 14.54 17.33
CA ASP A 60 -2.15 15.01 16.96
C ASP A 60 -2.25 16.27 16.08
N LYS A 61 -1.54 17.31 16.51
CA LYS A 61 -1.48 18.64 15.87
C LYS A 61 -0.10 18.97 15.31
N ASP A 62 0.86 18.08 15.48
CA ASP A 62 2.21 18.28 14.97
C ASP A 62 2.21 17.96 13.47
N GLU A 63 2.26 19.00 12.65
CA GLU A 63 2.16 18.89 11.19
C GLU A 63 3.52 18.57 10.57
N ILE A 64 3.50 17.89 9.42
CA ILE A 64 4.70 17.58 8.64
C ILE A 64 5.04 18.80 7.78
N ILE A 65 6.29 19.26 7.86
CA ILE A 65 6.78 20.41 7.09
C ILE A 65 7.80 20.01 6.03
N ARG A 66 8.41 18.83 6.15
CA ARG A 66 9.41 18.35 5.19
C ARG A 66 9.42 16.83 5.14
N ILE A 67 9.52 16.30 3.94
CA ILE A 67 9.84 14.90 3.67
C ILE A 67 11.02 14.83 2.71
N THR A 68 11.96 13.93 2.99
CA THR A 68 13.11 13.65 2.13
C THR A 68 13.33 12.16 2.02
N PHE A 69 13.90 11.73 0.91
CA PHE A 69 14.24 10.34 0.63
C PHE A 69 15.77 10.25 0.48
N PRO A 70 16.48 9.65 1.44
CA PRO A 70 17.94 9.53 1.37
C PRO A 70 18.46 8.89 0.07
N GLU A 71 17.71 7.93 -0.48
CA GLU A 71 18.05 7.24 -1.74
C GLU A 71 17.90 8.12 -3.00
N LEU A 72 17.34 9.31 -2.83
CA LEU A 72 17.15 10.34 -3.84
C LEU A 72 17.94 11.62 -3.50
N ASP A 73 19.13 11.49 -2.90
CA ASP A 73 20.03 12.63 -2.62
C ASP A 73 19.36 13.79 -1.83
N GLU A 74 18.41 13.45 -0.93
CA GLU A 74 17.79 14.35 0.06
C GLU A 74 17.02 15.59 -0.45
N ASP A 75 16.60 15.64 -1.72
CA ASP A 75 15.71 16.75 -2.13
C ASP A 75 14.39 16.70 -1.36
N ILE A 76 13.91 17.90 -1.05
CA ILE A 76 12.58 18.10 -0.49
C ILE A 76 11.57 17.65 -1.54
N ALA A 77 10.81 16.61 -1.21
CA ALA A 77 9.72 16.21 -2.06
C ALA A 77 8.56 17.19 -1.91
N GLU A 78 7.92 17.57 -3.01
CA GLU A 78 6.67 18.32 -2.95
C GLU A 78 5.58 17.38 -2.44
N PHE A 79 4.80 17.81 -1.45
CA PHE A 79 3.77 16.98 -0.85
C PHE A 79 2.56 17.77 -0.36
N HIS A 80 1.45 17.06 -0.20
CA HIS A 80 0.32 17.51 0.59
C HIS A 80 -0.14 16.41 1.55
N VAL A 81 -0.67 16.82 2.70
CA VAL A 81 -1.17 15.88 3.71
C VAL A 81 -2.68 15.93 3.73
N ASN A 82 -3.31 14.78 3.54
CA ASN A 82 -4.74 14.59 3.74
C ASN A 82 -4.94 13.62 4.91
N ASP A 83 -5.98 13.81 5.71
CA ASP A 83 -6.40 12.82 6.70
C ASP A 83 -7.76 12.22 6.35
N ARG A 84 -7.89 10.90 6.56
CA ARG A 84 -9.17 10.20 6.49
C ARG A 84 -9.57 9.83 7.91
N ASN A 85 -10.49 10.61 8.46
CA ASN A 85 -10.96 10.44 9.82
C ASN A 85 -12.39 9.89 9.86
N THR A 86 -12.52 8.57 10.07
CA THR A 86 -13.85 7.93 10.11
C THR A 86 -14.16 7.22 11.44
N ASP A 87 -13.18 6.76 12.22
CA ASP A 87 -13.42 5.99 13.46
C ASP A 87 -13.34 6.79 14.79
N ARG A 88 -12.88 8.05 14.78
CA ARG A 88 -13.00 9.04 15.89
C ARG A 88 -12.53 8.66 17.31
N ARG A 89 -12.00 7.47 17.61
CA ARG A 89 -11.71 7.05 19.00
C ARG A 89 -10.29 7.38 19.49
N TYR A 90 -9.26 6.87 18.81
CA TYR A 90 -7.87 6.99 19.28
C TYR A 90 -6.90 7.42 18.18
N TYR A 91 -7.14 7.01 16.93
CA TYR A 91 -6.19 7.16 15.84
C TYR A 91 -6.83 7.74 14.59
N LYS A 92 -6.01 8.34 13.74
CA LYS A 92 -6.36 8.78 12.38
C LYS A 92 -5.34 8.23 11.37
N LEU A 93 -5.82 7.95 10.16
CA LEU A 93 -4.98 7.56 9.03
C LEU A 93 -4.70 8.82 8.20
N ASN A 94 -3.43 9.10 7.98
CA ASN A 94 -2.97 10.26 7.23
C ASN A 94 -2.28 9.75 5.96
N GLU A 95 -2.41 10.52 4.90
CA GLU A 95 -1.79 10.30 3.59
C GLU A 95 -0.89 11.49 3.28
N ILE A 96 0.40 11.24 3.10
CA ILE A 96 1.37 12.17 2.52
C ILE A 96 1.41 11.84 1.04
N TYR A 97 0.76 12.64 0.21
CA TYR A 97 0.87 12.48 -1.23
C TYR A 97 2.12 13.18 -1.72
N VAL A 98 3.08 12.39 -2.21
CA VAL A 98 4.37 12.83 -2.73
C VAL A 98 4.23 13.06 -4.23
N THR A 99 4.44 14.28 -4.69
CA THR A 99 4.44 14.62 -6.11
C THR A 99 5.80 14.27 -6.71
N THR A 100 5.79 13.51 -7.80
CA THR A 100 6.98 13.22 -8.58
C THR A 100 6.95 14.04 -9.86
N ASN A 101 7.90 14.97 -10.03
CA ASN A 101 8.09 15.65 -11.31
C ASN A 101 8.89 14.71 -12.25
N SER A 102 8.27 13.59 -12.59
CA SER A 102 8.92 12.41 -13.18
C SER A 102 9.25 12.55 -14.66
N ASP A 103 8.71 13.56 -15.34
CA ASP A 103 8.75 13.63 -16.80
C ASP A 103 10.14 14.00 -17.35
N THR A 104 11.10 14.39 -16.50
CA THR A 104 12.39 14.91 -16.98
C THR A 104 13.63 14.56 -16.15
N SER A 105 13.50 13.95 -14.96
CA SER A 105 14.64 13.79 -14.05
C SER A 105 15.13 12.34 -13.94
N ASP A 106 16.35 12.08 -14.42
CA ASP A 106 17.07 10.80 -14.26
C ASP A 106 17.19 10.37 -12.79
N LYS A 107 17.01 11.32 -11.87
CA LYS A 107 17.00 11.12 -10.44
C LYS A 107 16.04 10.03 -9.98
N TYR A 108 14.87 9.93 -10.61
CA TYR A 108 13.82 8.97 -10.21
C TYR A 108 13.88 7.66 -10.98
N LYS A 109 14.78 7.53 -11.97
CA LYS A 109 14.83 6.35 -12.84
C LYS A 109 15.48 5.16 -12.14
N ASN A 110 14.77 4.04 -12.11
CA ASN A 110 15.24 2.76 -11.59
C ASN A 110 15.80 2.85 -10.17
N LYS A 111 15.09 3.59 -9.30
CA LYS A 111 15.45 3.80 -7.90
C LYS A 111 14.56 2.99 -6.97
N LEU A 112 15.17 2.40 -5.95
CA LEU A 112 14.46 1.78 -4.85
C LEU A 112 14.53 2.69 -3.62
N ILE A 113 13.38 3.18 -3.18
CA ILE A 113 13.24 3.97 -1.97
C ILE A 113 12.75 3.05 -0.86
N THR A 114 13.41 3.11 0.29
CA THR A 114 13.09 2.27 1.45
C THR A 114 12.87 3.07 2.72
N LYS A 115 13.40 4.31 2.78
CA LYS A 115 13.33 5.17 3.95
C LYS A 115 12.78 6.54 3.61
N ALA A 116 12.15 7.16 4.60
CA ALA A 116 11.78 8.57 4.56
C ALA A 116 12.27 9.26 5.83
N GLU A 117 12.83 10.46 5.70
CA GLU A 117 13.04 11.35 6.83
C GLU A 117 11.95 12.41 6.84
N VAL A 118 11.17 12.42 7.91
CA VAL A 118 9.97 13.26 8.07
C VAL A 118 10.21 14.24 9.20
N GLN A 119 10.17 15.53 8.89
CA GLN A 119 10.33 16.62 9.84
C GLN A 119 8.98 17.27 10.15
N PHE A 120 8.76 17.52 11.43
CA PHE A 120 7.54 18.11 11.95
C PHE A 120 7.75 19.57 12.39
N VAL A 121 6.66 20.34 12.52
CA VAL A 121 6.68 21.73 13.03
C VAL A 121 7.36 21.84 14.39
N SER A 122 7.18 20.84 15.26
CA SER A 122 7.85 20.77 16.57
C SER A 122 9.38 20.71 16.52
N GLY A 123 9.96 20.49 15.33
CA GLY A 123 11.39 20.23 15.15
C GLY A 123 11.77 18.76 15.28
N ARG A 124 10.81 17.88 15.64
CA ARG A 124 11.02 16.43 15.66
C ARG A 124 11.31 15.92 14.25
N VAL A 125 12.25 14.99 14.14
CA VAL A 125 12.58 14.27 12.91
C VAL A 125 12.40 12.78 13.14
N ILE A 126 11.64 12.12 12.27
CA ILE A 126 11.43 10.67 12.30
C ILE A 126 12.08 10.08 11.05
N LYS A 127 12.96 9.09 11.25
CA LYS A 127 13.50 8.26 10.17
C LYS A 127 12.66 7.00 10.07
N ALA A 128 11.76 6.96 9.10
CA ALA A 128 10.81 5.87 8.91
C ALA A 128 11.32 4.86 7.87
N ASP A 129 11.19 3.56 8.18
CA ASP A 129 11.19 2.49 7.18
C ASP A 129 9.80 2.46 6.54
N ILE A 130 9.75 2.81 5.24
CA ILE A 130 8.51 2.94 4.48
C ILE A 130 8.30 1.76 3.52
N GLY A 131 9.04 0.67 3.66
CA GLY A 131 8.94 -0.52 2.81
C GLY A 131 9.84 -0.46 1.57
N LYS A 132 9.25 -0.72 0.40
CA LYS A 132 9.95 -0.79 -0.89
C LYS A 132 9.12 -0.09 -1.97
N ILE A 133 9.56 1.07 -2.39
CA ILE A 133 8.95 1.82 -3.49
C ILE A 133 9.95 1.82 -4.64
N TYR A 134 9.65 1.05 -5.69
CA TYR A 134 10.49 0.96 -6.87
C TYR A 134 9.97 1.91 -7.94
N LEU A 135 10.73 2.97 -8.20
CA LEU A 135 10.50 3.89 -9.29
C LEU A 135 11.23 3.36 -10.51
N TYR A 136 10.51 3.05 -11.59
CA TYR A 136 11.11 2.46 -12.79
C TYR A 136 10.72 3.22 -14.05
N ASP A 137 11.68 3.30 -14.97
CA ASP A 137 11.39 3.81 -16.30
C ASP A 137 10.54 2.78 -17.04
N SER A 138 9.54 3.23 -17.80
CA SER A 138 8.95 2.28 -18.72
C SER A 138 9.92 2.07 -19.85
N GLU A 139 10.23 0.81 -20.16
CA GLU A 139 10.82 0.51 -21.44
C GLU A 139 9.87 1.02 -22.53
N ASP A 140 10.19 2.21 -23.04
CA ASP A 140 9.46 2.91 -24.06
C ASP A 140 9.38 2.02 -25.30
N ASN A 141 8.18 1.95 -25.87
CA ASN A 141 7.80 1.37 -27.17
C ASN A 141 7.22 -0.05 -27.23
N GLN A 142 7.06 -0.77 -26.11
CA GLN A 142 6.28 -2.02 -26.17
C GLN A 142 4.78 -1.72 -25.97
N THR A 143 4.00 -1.88 -27.05
CA THR A 143 2.55 -1.73 -27.01
C THR A 143 1.90 -2.90 -26.28
N PRO A 144 0.78 -2.68 -25.56
CA PRO A 144 -0.01 -3.77 -25.00
C PRO A 144 -0.45 -4.72 -26.11
N ALA A 145 0.07 -5.94 -26.07
CA ALA A 145 -0.22 -6.93 -27.09
C ALA A 145 -1.53 -7.68 -26.81
N LEU A 146 -2.02 -7.62 -25.57
CA LEU A 146 -3.38 -8.01 -25.21
C LEU A 146 -4.19 -6.77 -24.82
N LYS A 147 -5.41 -6.67 -25.35
CA LYS A 147 -6.34 -5.57 -25.06
C LYS A 147 -7.16 -5.89 -23.82
N SER A 148 -7.26 -4.92 -22.92
CA SER A 148 -8.13 -5.06 -21.74
C SER A 148 -9.61 -5.06 -22.16
N ASN A 149 -10.32 -6.13 -21.84
CA ASN A 149 -11.75 -6.27 -22.05
C ASN A 149 -12.55 -6.03 -20.75
N TYR A 150 -11.97 -6.40 -19.61
CA TYR A 150 -12.60 -6.24 -18.30
C TYR A 150 -11.52 -6.17 -17.22
N VAL A 151 -11.69 -5.27 -16.25
CA VAL A 151 -10.87 -5.20 -15.04
C VAL A 151 -11.80 -5.02 -13.84
N SER A 152 -11.58 -5.81 -12.80
CA SER A 152 -12.24 -5.65 -11.51
C SER A 152 -11.25 -5.77 -10.37
N SER A 153 -11.52 -5.00 -9.32
CA SER A 153 -10.85 -5.08 -8.04
C SER A 153 -11.93 -5.13 -6.96
N GLY A 154 -11.93 -6.19 -6.18
CA GLY A 154 -12.89 -6.44 -5.11
C GLY A 154 -12.40 -5.89 -3.77
N SER A 155 -13.35 -5.59 -2.88
CA SER A 155 -13.07 -5.25 -1.47
C SER A 155 -12.70 -6.48 -0.62
N ASP A 156 -12.77 -7.67 -1.19
CA ASP A 156 -12.40 -8.97 -0.60
C ASP A 156 -10.94 -9.36 -0.88
N ASN A 157 -10.12 -8.37 -1.26
CA ASN A 157 -8.70 -8.53 -1.59
C ASN A 157 -8.44 -9.36 -2.86
N THR A 158 -9.45 -9.51 -3.71
CA THR A 158 -9.32 -10.16 -5.02
C THR A 158 -9.37 -9.14 -6.16
N GLY A 159 -8.91 -9.56 -7.33
CA GLY A 159 -9.24 -8.86 -8.57
C GLY A 159 -9.06 -9.76 -9.77
N SER A 160 -9.63 -9.33 -10.88
CA SER A 160 -9.66 -10.09 -12.13
C SER A 160 -9.48 -9.16 -13.31
N ALA A 161 -8.69 -9.59 -14.28
CA ALA A 161 -8.57 -8.95 -15.57
C ALA A 161 -8.88 -9.98 -16.66
N ARG A 162 -9.64 -9.56 -17.67
CA ARG A 162 -9.85 -10.31 -18.90
C ARG A 162 -9.19 -9.53 -20.02
N LEU A 163 -8.21 -10.17 -20.64
CA LEU A 163 -7.47 -9.61 -21.76
C LEU A 163 -7.84 -10.40 -23.02
N ILE A 164 -7.94 -9.74 -24.17
CA ILE A 164 -8.21 -10.38 -25.45
C ILE A 164 -7.01 -10.19 -26.36
N ALA A 165 -6.59 -11.27 -27.02
CA ALA A 165 -5.58 -11.22 -28.06
C ALA A 165 -6.20 -10.71 -29.38
N ASP A 166 -5.61 -9.70 -30.00
CA ASP A 166 -6.06 -9.18 -31.31
C ASP A 166 -5.35 -9.82 -32.51
N LYS A 167 -4.40 -10.71 -32.22
CA LYS A 167 -3.67 -11.58 -33.14
C LYS A 167 -3.18 -12.81 -32.38
N ASP A 168 -2.74 -13.84 -33.09
CA ASP A 168 -2.08 -15.00 -32.49
C ASP A 168 -0.81 -14.53 -31.75
N ILE A 169 -0.71 -14.90 -30.47
CA ILE A 169 0.38 -14.47 -29.61
C ILE A 169 0.76 -15.55 -28.60
N ASN A 170 2.04 -15.58 -28.24
CA ASN A 170 2.56 -16.44 -27.19
C ASN A 170 2.72 -15.61 -25.91
N ILE A 171 2.08 -16.02 -24.81
CA ILE A 171 2.47 -15.53 -23.49
C ILE A 171 3.75 -16.25 -23.11
N THR A 172 4.84 -15.53 -22.92
CA THR A 172 6.18 -16.09 -22.66
C THR A 172 6.54 -16.13 -21.18
N GLY A 173 5.81 -15.39 -20.35
CA GLY A 173 5.97 -15.42 -18.91
C GLY A 173 5.21 -14.31 -18.20
N VAL A 174 5.49 -14.15 -16.91
CA VAL A 174 5.00 -13.03 -16.09
C VAL A 174 6.18 -12.40 -15.38
N SER A 175 6.30 -11.08 -15.48
CA SER A 175 7.28 -10.27 -14.77
C SER A 175 6.62 -9.57 -13.58
N PHE A 176 7.33 -9.52 -12.46
CA PHE A 176 6.89 -8.92 -11.22
C PHE A 176 8.06 -8.20 -10.56
N LYS A 177 7.89 -6.97 -10.09
CA LYS A 177 9.00 -6.20 -9.50
C LYS A 177 9.41 -6.70 -8.11
N PHE A 178 8.49 -7.34 -7.39
CA PHE A 178 8.71 -7.94 -6.07
C PHE A 178 8.35 -9.44 -6.07
N PRO A 179 9.11 -10.29 -6.78
CA PRO A 179 8.77 -11.70 -6.92
C PRO A 179 8.75 -12.45 -5.58
N GLU A 180 9.39 -11.92 -4.54
CA GLU A 180 9.36 -12.49 -3.19
C GLU A 180 7.99 -12.40 -2.50
N LEU A 181 7.09 -11.53 -2.98
CA LEU A 181 5.73 -11.38 -2.44
C LEU A 181 4.77 -12.43 -2.99
N ILE A 182 5.04 -12.87 -4.23
CA ILE A 182 4.45 -14.09 -4.78
C ILE A 182 4.83 -15.20 -3.81
N ASN A 183 3.83 -15.90 -3.25
CA ASN A 183 3.96 -17.02 -2.28
C ASN A 183 4.01 -16.65 -0.81
N LYS A 184 4.29 -15.39 -0.47
CA LYS A 184 4.21 -14.91 0.92
C LYS A 184 2.84 -14.32 1.26
N GLY A 185 2.11 -13.90 0.24
CA GLY A 185 0.71 -13.54 0.39
C GLY A 185 0.01 -13.04 -0.86
N ILE A 186 0.66 -13.11 -2.04
CA ILE A 186 0.01 -12.84 -3.31
C ILE A 186 -0.09 -14.14 -4.08
N LYS A 187 -1.32 -14.48 -4.48
CA LYS A 187 -1.61 -15.56 -5.43
C LYS A 187 -2.03 -14.96 -6.76
N LEU A 188 -1.40 -15.41 -7.84
CA LEU A 188 -1.71 -15.01 -9.21
C LEU A 188 -2.06 -16.27 -10.00
N THR A 189 -3.13 -16.18 -10.79
CA THR A 189 -3.57 -17.27 -11.68
C THR A 189 -3.78 -16.74 -13.09
N ILE A 190 -3.47 -17.56 -14.09
CA ILE A 190 -3.85 -17.33 -15.48
C ILE A 190 -4.74 -18.49 -15.91
N ASN A 191 -5.91 -18.20 -16.48
CA ASN A 191 -6.93 -19.19 -16.86
C ASN A 191 -7.27 -20.17 -15.72
N ASN A 192 -7.30 -19.65 -14.49
CA ASN A 192 -7.53 -20.36 -13.24
C ASN A 192 -6.42 -21.35 -12.81
N GLU A 193 -5.30 -21.38 -13.52
CA GLU A 193 -4.11 -22.13 -13.12
C GLU A 193 -3.14 -21.21 -12.37
N ASP A 194 -2.58 -21.70 -11.26
CA ASP A 194 -1.58 -20.96 -10.49
C ASP A 194 -0.33 -20.73 -11.34
N ILE A 195 0.20 -19.50 -11.33
CA ILE A 195 1.32 -19.08 -12.17
C ILE A 195 2.55 -20.00 -12.05
N LYS A 196 2.73 -20.67 -10.92
CA LYS A 196 3.83 -21.63 -10.68
C LYS A 196 3.72 -22.91 -11.50
N ASN A 197 2.50 -23.31 -11.81
CA ASN A 197 2.22 -24.59 -12.44
C ASN A 197 2.20 -24.47 -13.97
N ILE A 198 2.04 -23.23 -14.45
CA ILE A 198 2.00 -22.90 -15.87
C ILE A 198 3.38 -23.12 -16.50
N LYS A 199 3.39 -23.89 -17.58
CA LYS A 199 4.55 -24.01 -18.48
C LYS A 199 4.39 -23.02 -19.62
N PHE A 200 5.32 -22.08 -19.72
CA PHE A 200 5.39 -21.14 -20.82
C PHE A 200 6.18 -21.71 -22.02
N PRO A 201 5.87 -21.29 -23.26
CA PRO A 201 4.85 -20.30 -23.62
C PRO A 201 3.42 -20.86 -23.65
N LEU A 202 2.42 -20.01 -23.34
CA LEU A 202 1.01 -20.29 -23.61
C LEU A 202 0.63 -19.71 -24.97
N ILE A 203 0.10 -20.54 -25.86
CA ILE A 203 -0.34 -20.11 -27.19
C ILE A 203 -1.77 -19.59 -27.07
N ILE A 204 -2.00 -18.33 -27.44
CA ILE A 204 -3.31 -17.68 -27.43
C ILE A 204 -3.67 -17.30 -28.87
N LYS A 205 -4.83 -17.75 -29.34
CA LYS A 205 -5.32 -17.43 -30.68
C LYS A 205 -6.01 -16.08 -30.73
N ASN A 206 -6.04 -15.48 -31.92
CA ASN A 206 -6.79 -14.26 -32.16
C ASN A 206 -8.25 -14.39 -31.68
N GLY A 207 -8.69 -13.44 -30.85
CA GLY A 207 -10.02 -13.40 -30.25
C GLY A 207 -10.17 -14.21 -28.96
N GLU A 208 -9.17 -14.99 -28.54
CA GLU A 208 -9.22 -15.72 -27.29
C GLU A 208 -9.03 -14.80 -26.06
N GLU A 209 -9.71 -15.17 -24.99
CA GLU A 209 -9.64 -14.49 -23.70
C GLU A 209 -8.56 -15.12 -22.81
N VAL A 210 -7.73 -14.28 -22.23
CA VAL A 210 -6.81 -14.60 -21.14
C VAL A 210 -7.38 -14.03 -19.86
N ARG A 211 -7.71 -14.89 -18.90
CA ARG A 211 -8.18 -14.47 -17.58
C ARG A 211 -7.04 -14.46 -16.59
N VAL A 212 -6.72 -13.31 -16.03
CA VAL A 212 -5.76 -13.18 -14.94
C VAL A 212 -6.51 -12.86 -13.67
N ASN A 213 -6.33 -13.64 -12.61
CA ASN A 213 -6.89 -13.31 -11.29
C ASN A 213 -5.78 -13.20 -10.27
N TYR A 214 -5.92 -12.25 -9.36
CA TYR A 214 -5.06 -12.11 -8.20
C TYR A 214 -5.86 -12.17 -6.89
N TYR A 215 -5.18 -12.59 -5.83
CA TYR A 215 -5.73 -12.62 -4.49
C TYR A 215 -4.63 -12.33 -3.48
N PHE A 216 -4.88 -11.39 -2.57
CA PHE A 216 -4.02 -11.14 -1.43
C PHE A 216 -4.51 -11.94 -0.22
N ASN A 217 -3.66 -12.84 0.28
CA ASN A 217 -3.87 -13.59 1.51
C ASN A 217 -2.63 -13.54 2.39
N PHE A 218 -2.68 -12.77 3.47
CA PHE A 218 -1.55 -12.58 4.37
C PHE A 218 -1.76 -13.40 5.63
N ASP A 219 -1.36 -14.68 5.61
CA ASP A 219 -1.53 -15.58 6.76
C ASP A 219 -0.48 -15.33 7.86
N LYS A 220 0.61 -14.58 7.60
CA LYS A 220 1.76 -14.42 8.51
C LYS A 220 2.47 -13.05 8.40
N ASP A 221 3.28 -12.74 9.41
CA ASP A 221 4.32 -11.68 9.44
C ASP A 221 3.90 -10.20 9.43
N ASN A 222 2.67 -9.88 9.84
CA ASN A 222 2.10 -8.51 9.79
C ASN A 222 2.03 -7.93 8.36
N LEU A 223 2.17 -8.78 7.33
CA LEU A 223 2.11 -8.35 5.92
C LEU A 223 0.76 -7.74 5.57
N GLU A 224 -0.30 -8.13 6.27
CA GLU A 224 -1.63 -7.54 6.20
C GLU A 224 -1.68 -6.05 6.58
N ASN A 225 -0.69 -5.52 7.30
CA ASN A 225 -0.67 -4.12 7.72
C ASN A 225 0.12 -3.24 6.75
N ASN A 226 0.70 -3.82 5.70
CA ASN A 226 1.38 -3.08 4.66
C ASN A 226 0.39 -2.72 3.55
N ILE A 227 0.79 -1.78 2.70
CA ILE A 227 0.04 -1.37 1.52
C ILE A 227 0.79 -1.86 0.29
N TYR A 228 0.03 -2.36 -0.69
CA TYR A 228 0.57 -2.89 -1.94
C TYR A 228 -0.10 -2.18 -3.11
N ASN A 229 0.71 -1.62 -4.00
CA ASN A 229 0.27 -1.07 -5.28
C ASN A 229 1.24 -1.57 -6.34
N LEU A 230 0.90 -2.72 -6.92
CA LEU A 230 1.80 -3.57 -7.66
C LEU A 230 1.30 -3.81 -9.08
N SER A 231 2.18 -4.17 -10.00
CA SER A 231 1.84 -4.65 -11.33
C SER A 231 2.44 -6.02 -11.61
N ALA A 232 1.65 -6.87 -12.26
CA ALA A 232 2.12 -8.09 -12.89
C ALA A 232 2.09 -7.87 -14.41
N ASP A 233 3.25 -7.92 -15.04
CA ASP A 233 3.36 -7.73 -16.49
C ASP A 233 3.29 -9.10 -17.17
N ILE A 234 2.22 -9.33 -17.94
CA ILE A 234 2.07 -10.51 -18.79
C ILE A 234 2.95 -10.31 -20.02
N LEU A 235 4.04 -11.05 -20.12
CA LEU A 235 5.00 -10.94 -21.21
C LEU A 235 4.52 -11.73 -22.41
N THR A 236 4.66 -11.16 -23.60
CA THR A 236 4.13 -11.71 -24.83
C THR A 236 5.11 -11.59 -26.00
N GLU A 237 4.96 -12.47 -26.98
CA GLU A 237 5.73 -12.48 -28.22
C GLU A 237 4.84 -12.95 -29.38
N ASP A 238 4.80 -12.19 -30.47
CA ASP A 238 4.05 -12.59 -31.67
C ASP A 238 4.85 -13.52 -32.61
N ALA A 239 4.21 -14.02 -33.66
CA ALA A 239 4.85 -14.93 -34.62
C ALA A 239 6.07 -14.33 -35.36
N SER A 240 6.21 -13.01 -35.37
CA SER A 240 7.34 -12.28 -35.96
C SER A 240 8.46 -12.04 -34.94
N GLY A 241 8.31 -12.50 -33.69
CA GLY A 241 9.26 -12.28 -32.60
C GLY A 241 9.16 -10.91 -31.94
N VAL A 242 8.09 -10.14 -32.23
CA VAL A 242 7.87 -8.84 -31.59
C VAL A 242 7.37 -9.06 -30.17
N LYS A 243 8.15 -8.53 -29.21
CA LYS A 243 7.82 -8.60 -27.79
C LYS A 243 6.85 -7.49 -27.39
N GLY A 244 5.96 -7.81 -26.46
CA GLY A 244 5.07 -6.85 -25.82
C GLY A 244 4.72 -7.29 -24.40
N TYR A 245 4.01 -6.44 -23.67
CA TYR A 245 3.50 -6.79 -22.35
C TYR A 245 2.13 -6.18 -22.08
N SER A 246 1.34 -6.82 -21.23
CA SER A 246 0.09 -6.26 -20.70
C SER A 246 0.13 -6.29 -19.17
N SER A 247 0.04 -5.12 -18.53
CA SER A 247 0.13 -4.98 -17.08
C SER A 247 -1.22 -5.22 -16.40
N ILE A 248 -1.21 -6.02 -15.34
CA ILE A 248 -2.32 -6.21 -14.40
C ILE A 248 -1.99 -5.48 -13.10
N TYR A 249 -2.73 -4.41 -12.82
CA TYR A 249 -2.60 -3.65 -11.58
C TYR A 249 -3.28 -4.40 -10.42
N MET A 250 -2.60 -4.47 -9.29
CA MET A 250 -3.05 -5.13 -8.08
C MET A 250 -2.89 -4.15 -6.92
N ASN A 251 -3.98 -3.89 -6.21
CA ASN A 251 -3.96 -2.97 -5.09
C ASN A 251 -4.51 -3.64 -3.82
N TYR A 252 -3.83 -3.41 -2.71
CA TYR A 252 -4.30 -3.76 -1.37
C TYR A 252 -4.00 -2.58 -0.45
N ILE A 253 -5.07 -1.91 -0.01
CA ILE A 253 -5.00 -0.78 0.90
C ILE A 253 -6.16 -0.84 1.89
N LYS A 254 -5.84 -0.67 3.17
CA LYS A 254 -6.83 -0.50 4.23
C LYS A 254 -7.17 0.99 4.32
N GLN A 255 -8.46 1.28 4.23
CA GLN A 255 -9.00 2.64 4.17
C GLN A 255 -9.06 3.30 5.54
N PHE A 256 -9.05 2.50 6.62
CA PHE A 256 -9.34 2.98 7.97
C PHE A 256 -8.32 2.47 9.00
N PRO A 257 -8.04 3.24 10.07
CA PRO A 257 -7.08 2.85 11.11
C PRO A 257 -7.42 1.55 11.84
N ASP A 258 -8.71 1.28 12.07
CA ASP A 258 -9.22 0.11 12.80
C ASP A 258 -9.01 -1.22 12.04
N GLN A 259 -8.80 -1.14 10.73
CA GLN A 259 -8.43 -2.28 9.90
C GLN A 259 -6.97 -2.69 10.10
N TYR A 260 -6.12 -1.83 10.68
CA TYR A 260 -4.72 -2.14 10.97
C TYR A 260 -4.57 -2.74 12.37
N ASN A 261 -3.74 -3.78 12.48
CA ASN A 261 -3.37 -4.36 13.78
C ASN A 261 -2.25 -3.52 14.42
N ILE A 262 -2.61 -2.36 14.96
CA ILE A 262 -1.68 -1.37 15.55
C ILE A 262 -0.80 -1.99 16.65
N LYS A 263 -1.36 -2.89 17.47
CA LYS A 263 -0.59 -3.59 18.53
C LYS A 263 0.57 -4.40 17.95
N SER A 264 0.31 -5.12 16.85
CA SER A 264 1.35 -5.90 16.16
C SER A 264 2.43 -5.01 15.54
N MET A 265 2.06 -3.82 15.07
CA MET A 265 2.98 -2.86 14.46
C MET A 265 3.91 -2.22 15.50
N LEU A 266 3.42 -1.95 16.71
CA LEU A 266 4.22 -1.42 17.82
C LEU A 266 5.25 -2.44 18.34
N SER A 267 4.89 -3.72 18.40
CA SER A 267 5.74 -4.77 18.98
C SER A 267 7.06 -5.05 18.24
N LYS A 268 7.22 -4.57 16.99
CA LYS A 268 8.44 -4.70 16.20
C LYS A 268 9.41 -3.52 16.36
N GLY A 269 9.01 -2.44 17.05
CA GLY A 269 9.86 -1.26 17.28
C GLY A 269 10.84 -1.36 18.46
N ASP A 270 10.69 -2.40 19.31
CA ASP A 270 11.51 -2.62 20.52
C ASP A 270 12.55 -3.76 20.37
N LYS A 271 13.04 -4.02 19.16
CA LYS A 271 14.14 -4.98 18.93
C LYS A 271 15.27 -4.41 18.10
#